data_AF-A0A7X9DXX1-F1
#
_entry.id   AF-A0A7X9DXX1-F1
#
_cell.length_a   1.000
_cell.length_b   1.000
_cell.length_c   1.000
_cell.angle_alpha   90.00
_cell.angle_beta   90.00
_cell.angle_gamma   90.00
#
_symmetry.space_group_name_H-M   'P 1'
#
loop_
_entity.id
_entity.type
_entity.pdbx_description
1 polymer ?
#
loop_
_entity_poly.entity_id
_entity_poly.type
_entity_poly.pdbx_seq_one_letter_code
_entity_poly.pdbx_strand_id
1 'polypeptide(L)'
;MRSSDLHLVCGALLGEKIPRAEQERLWALARQARVEEELARVRKSALGRRALVESAAVGALRLAEFSRIAGALRAADVEFAPLKGMAYALMFERGGPLRPMADSDILVREGDFARAGEVMQGLGFREGFPDPLSGRPGQNERVFTGDGMLVEIHRAFVRGPRVRIDYPALWARTLPLEREGIACRRLDADDTFLYHCFHFAIHEFALGGLRAVWELRRLILEDGPRLDACARRAREWGTSRALFCALRIYQECFPDPVERTITDTGSGRGALTGERVDPAAWAEAFAPPPPARALLERLVIAPSLSRLLSPGPLERPAQLLRKALLVDSLGAAAAYLGWYLWRRLGP
;
A
#
# COMPACT_ATOMS: atom_id res chain seq x y z
N MET A 1 0.79 -24.47 6.42
CA MET A 1 -0.44 -23.74 6.80
C MET A 1 -1.47 -23.99 5.70
N ARG A 2 -2.65 -24.53 6.03
CA ARG A 2 -3.59 -25.07 5.05
C ARG A 2 -4.40 -23.93 4.41
N SER A 3 -4.71 -24.03 3.11
CA SER A 3 -5.57 -23.09 2.36
C SER A 3 -6.86 -22.74 3.11
N SER A 4 -7.38 -23.69 3.90
CA SER A 4 -8.55 -23.54 4.77
C SER A 4 -8.51 -22.32 5.71
N ASP A 5 -7.34 -21.96 6.23
CA ASP A 5 -7.23 -20.94 7.28
C ASP A 5 -7.33 -19.54 6.68
N LEU A 6 -6.77 -19.38 5.48
CA LEU A 6 -6.89 -18.14 4.71
C LEU A 6 -8.34 -17.94 4.27
N HIS A 7 -8.97 -18.99 3.72
CA HIS A 7 -10.39 -18.95 3.34
C HIS A 7 -11.29 -18.65 4.53
N LEU A 8 -11.02 -19.20 5.72
CA LEU A 8 -11.78 -18.90 6.95
C LEU A 8 -11.77 -17.40 7.27
N VAL A 9 -10.60 -16.75 7.24
CA VAL A 9 -10.48 -15.31 7.53
C VAL A 9 -11.12 -14.48 6.41
N CYS A 10 -10.86 -14.80 5.14
CA CYS A 10 -11.45 -14.10 4.00
C CYS A 10 -12.98 -14.16 4.00
N GLY A 11 -13.56 -15.36 4.17
CA GLY A 11 -15.01 -15.53 4.26
C GLY A 11 -15.61 -14.77 5.43
N ALA A 12 -14.95 -14.79 6.59
CA ALA A 12 -15.39 -14.02 7.74
C ALA A 12 -15.36 -12.48 7.51
N LEU A 13 -14.39 -11.97 6.75
CA LEU A 13 -14.32 -10.57 6.31
C LEU A 13 -15.40 -10.23 5.28
N LEU A 14 -15.87 -11.19 4.50
CA LEU A 14 -17.04 -11.05 3.62
C LEU A 14 -18.39 -11.20 4.35
N GLY A 15 -18.36 -11.45 5.67
CA GLY A 15 -19.57 -11.57 6.49
C GLY A 15 -20.15 -12.98 6.59
N GLU A 16 -19.41 -14.00 6.14
CA GLU A 16 -19.86 -15.39 6.28
C GLU A 16 -20.09 -15.80 7.74
N LYS A 17 -21.05 -16.71 7.94
CA LYS A 17 -21.35 -17.25 9.26
C LYS A 17 -20.29 -18.27 9.65
N ILE A 18 -19.49 -17.92 10.66
CA ILE A 18 -18.44 -18.79 11.21
C ILE A 18 -18.97 -19.51 12.47
N PRO A 19 -18.84 -20.85 12.57
CA PRO A 19 -19.26 -21.61 13.74
C PRO A 19 -18.65 -21.08 15.05
N ARG A 20 -19.38 -21.20 16.18
CA ARG A 20 -18.89 -20.74 17.49
C ARG A 20 -17.56 -21.37 17.89
N ALA A 21 -17.36 -22.65 17.57
CA ALA A 21 -16.13 -23.38 17.86
C ALA A 21 -14.89 -22.83 17.13
N GLU A 22 -15.07 -22.13 16.00
CA GLU A 22 -13.97 -21.55 15.20
C GLU A 22 -13.71 -20.08 15.55
N GLN A 23 -14.50 -19.45 16.43
CA GLN A 23 -14.40 -18.00 16.69
C GLN A 23 -13.05 -17.62 17.30
N GLU A 24 -12.59 -18.32 18.33
CA GLU A 24 -11.32 -18.02 18.98
C GLU A 24 -10.15 -18.12 17.98
N ARG A 25 -10.14 -19.19 17.19
CA ARG A 25 -9.16 -19.41 16.13
C ARG A 25 -9.22 -18.32 15.05
N LEU A 26 -10.42 -17.93 14.61
CA LEU A 26 -10.61 -16.84 13.65
C LEU A 26 -9.99 -15.54 14.15
N TRP A 27 -10.23 -15.15 15.41
CA TRP A 27 -9.65 -13.92 15.98
C TRP A 27 -8.14 -14.00 16.09
N ALA A 28 -7.58 -15.16 16.48
CA ALA A 28 -6.14 -15.36 16.48
C ALA A 28 -5.53 -15.21 15.08
N LEU A 29 -6.14 -15.82 14.06
CA LEU A 29 -5.72 -15.71 12.66
C LEU A 29 -5.86 -14.27 12.15
N ALA A 30 -6.96 -13.58 12.46
CA ALA A 30 -7.18 -12.20 12.06
C ALA A 30 -6.12 -11.26 12.62
N ARG A 31 -5.71 -11.44 13.88
CA ARG A 31 -4.62 -10.66 14.49
C ARG A 31 -3.28 -10.92 13.80
N GLN A 32 -2.94 -12.19 13.57
CA GLN A 32 -1.70 -12.54 12.87
C GLN A 32 -1.67 -11.98 11.43
N ALA A 33 -2.82 -12.02 10.75
CA ALA A 33 -3.04 -11.47 9.41
C ALA A 33 -3.20 -9.94 9.38
N ARG A 34 -3.27 -9.31 10.56
CA ARG A 34 -3.39 -7.87 10.79
C ARG A 34 -4.70 -7.23 10.29
N VAL A 35 -5.81 -7.96 10.42
CA VAL A 35 -7.16 -7.57 9.98
C VAL A 35 -8.19 -7.67 11.12
N GLU A 36 -7.76 -7.61 12.38
CA GLU A 36 -8.67 -7.76 13.52
C GLU A 36 -9.69 -6.63 13.61
N GLU A 37 -9.29 -5.41 13.26
CA GLU A 37 -10.16 -4.22 13.22
C GLU A 37 -11.18 -4.34 12.08
N GLU A 38 -10.75 -4.80 10.91
CA GLU A 38 -11.65 -5.03 9.76
C GLU A 38 -12.67 -6.13 10.07
N LEU A 39 -12.22 -7.23 10.68
CA LEU A 39 -13.11 -8.28 11.14
C LEU A 39 -14.10 -7.77 12.21
N ALA A 40 -13.65 -6.91 13.11
CA ALA A 40 -14.49 -6.28 14.12
C ALA A 40 -15.57 -5.38 13.51
N ARG A 41 -15.22 -4.60 12.47
CA ARG A 41 -16.18 -3.75 11.73
C ARG A 41 -17.26 -4.58 11.07
N VAL A 42 -16.88 -5.64 10.37
CA VAL A 42 -17.81 -6.51 9.64
C VAL A 42 -18.73 -7.26 10.60
N ARG A 43 -18.20 -7.80 11.71
CA ARG A 43 -18.95 -8.71 12.60
C ARG A 43 -19.63 -8.03 13.80
N LYS A 44 -19.35 -6.76 14.08
CA LYS A 44 -19.89 -6.00 15.23
C LYS A 44 -19.72 -6.74 16.58
N SER A 45 -18.62 -7.48 16.75
CA SER A 45 -18.42 -8.33 17.94
C SER A 45 -18.01 -7.52 19.18
N ALA A 46 -18.34 -8.00 20.39
CA ALA A 46 -17.87 -7.38 21.63
C ALA A 46 -16.33 -7.47 21.80
N LEU A 47 -15.74 -8.60 21.40
CA LEU A 47 -14.28 -8.82 21.40
C LEU A 47 -13.55 -7.80 20.52
N GLY A 48 -14.11 -7.50 19.35
CA GLY A 48 -13.54 -6.56 18.38
C GLY A 48 -13.78 -5.09 18.72
N ARG A 49 -14.81 -4.77 19.52
CA ARG A 49 -15.12 -3.39 19.92
C ARG A 49 -13.97 -2.74 20.70
N ARG A 50 -13.30 -3.50 21.58
CA ARG A 50 -12.16 -2.97 22.34
C ARG A 50 -10.99 -2.60 21.42
N ALA A 51 -10.60 -3.51 20.53
CA ALA A 51 -9.54 -3.26 19.56
C ALA A 51 -9.85 -2.06 18.63
N LEU A 52 -11.11 -1.92 18.23
CA LEU A 52 -11.55 -0.76 17.45
C LEU A 52 -11.47 0.56 18.22
N VAL A 53 -11.88 0.59 19.50
CA VAL A 53 -11.80 1.80 20.33
C VAL A 53 -10.35 2.19 20.57
N GLU A 54 -9.49 1.22 20.91
CA GLU A 54 -8.05 1.46 21.11
C GLU A 54 -7.40 2.00 19.82
N SER A 55 -7.68 1.36 18.68
CA SER A 55 -7.14 1.81 17.39
C SER A 55 -7.68 3.16 16.96
N ALA A 56 -8.97 3.44 17.18
CA ALA A 56 -9.58 4.74 16.89
C ALA A 56 -8.99 5.86 17.75
N ALA A 57 -8.71 5.61 19.03
CA ALA A 57 -8.09 6.58 19.92
C ALA A 57 -6.67 6.95 19.46
N VAL A 58 -5.85 5.94 19.14
CA VAL A 58 -4.52 6.15 18.55
C VAL A 58 -4.64 6.85 17.20
N GLY A 59 -5.61 6.46 16.38
CA GLY A 59 -5.87 7.03 15.07
C GLY A 59 -6.24 8.51 15.12
N ALA A 60 -7.06 8.93 16.08
CA ALA A 60 -7.41 10.32 16.29
C ALA A 60 -6.18 11.17 16.66
N LEU A 61 -5.28 10.66 17.51
CA LEU A 61 -4.02 11.33 17.83
C LEU A 61 -3.12 11.47 16.60
N ARG A 62 -3.04 10.41 15.78
CA ARG A 62 -2.30 10.43 14.50
C ARG A 62 -2.88 11.43 13.52
N LEU A 63 -4.20 11.52 13.41
CA LEU A 63 -4.87 12.46 12.53
C LEU A 63 -4.64 13.90 12.98
N ALA A 64 -4.70 14.17 14.28
CA ALA A 64 -4.41 15.49 14.84
C ALA A 64 -2.97 15.92 14.54
N GLU A 65 -2.00 15.03 14.74
CA GLU A 65 -0.60 15.29 14.44
C GLU A 65 -0.36 15.47 12.93
N PHE A 66 -0.99 14.64 12.11
CA PHE A 66 -0.96 14.79 10.66
C PHE A 66 -1.57 16.12 10.19
N SER A 67 -2.64 16.59 10.86
CA SER A 67 -3.24 17.89 10.61
C SER A 67 -2.29 19.05 10.94
N ARG A 68 -1.54 18.96 12.05
CA ARG A 68 -0.48 19.92 12.38
C ARG A 68 0.59 19.99 11.30
N ILE A 69 1.07 18.83 10.84
CA ILE A 69 2.06 18.74 9.75
C ILE A 69 1.50 19.32 8.45
N ALA A 70 0.28 18.94 8.07
CA ALA A 70 -0.39 19.44 6.88
C ALA A 70 -0.52 20.96 6.88
N GLY A 71 -0.92 21.55 8.01
CA GLY A 71 -1.02 23.00 8.18
C GLY A 71 0.32 23.71 7.99
N ALA A 72 1.40 23.14 8.54
CA ALA A 72 2.74 23.71 8.42
C ALA A 72 3.31 23.60 7.00
N LEU A 73 3.13 22.45 6.33
CA LEU A 73 3.51 22.27 4.93
C LEU A 73 2.77 23.26 4.03
N ARG A 74 1.46 23.43 4.25
CA ARG A 74 0.66 24.43 3.53
C ARG A 74 1.13 25.86 3.79
N ALA A 75 1.44 26.22 5.04
CA ALA A 75 1.95 27.56 5.38
C ALA A 75 3.31 27.85 4.71
N ALA A 76 4.09 26.81 4.45
CA ALA A 76 5.34 26.88 3.70
C ALA A 76 5.16 26.72 2.19
N ASP A 77 3.92 26.71 1.67
CA ASP A 77 3.58 26.51 0.26
C ASP A 77 4.12 25.20 -0.35
N VAL A 78 4.17 24.14 0.47
CA VAL A 78 4.55 22.78 0.06
C VAL A 78 3.29 21.97 -0.23
N GLU A 79 3.07 21.65 -1.50
CA GLU A 79 2.07 20.65 -1.87
C GLU A 79 2.53 19.25 -1.50
N PHE A 80 1.61 18.45 -0.96
CA PHE A 80 1.92 17.10 -0.53
C PHE A 80 0.76 16.14 -0.79
N ALA A 81 1.09 14.86 -1.02
CA ALA A 81 0.14 13.78 -1.16
C ALA A 81 0.41 12.68 -0.12
N PRO A 82 -0.50 12.42 0.84
CA PRO A 82 -0.38 11.27 1.71
C PRO A 82 -0.33 9.98 0.90
N LEU A 83 0.43 9.01 1.36
CA LEU A 83 0.53 7.67 0.76
C LEU A 83 0.05 6.60 1.76
N LYS A 84 -0.19 5.40 1.22
CA LYS A 84 -0.50 4.18 1.98
C LYS A 84 -1.62 4.42 3.02
N GLY A 85 -1.39 4.04 4.28
CA GLY A 85 -2.42 4.04 5.32
C GLY A 85 -3.10 5.38 5.53
N MET A 86 -2.35 6.48 5.54
CA MET A 86 -2.94 7.80 5.82
C MET A 86 -3.80 8.24 4.64
N ALA A 87 -3.33 7.96 3.41
CA ALA A 87 -4.15 8.17 2.22
C ALA A 87 -5.46 7.38 2.30
N TYR A 88 -5.39 6.08 2.62
CA TYR A 88 -6.56 5.21 2.66
C TYR A 88 -7.53 5.61 3.77
N ALA A 89 -7.02 6.05 4.93
CA ALA A 89 -7.83 6.58 6.00
C ALA A 89 -8.58 7.85 5.58
N LEU A 90 -7.89 8.82 4.97
CA LEU A 90 -8.52 10.05 4.49
C LEU A 90 -9.52 9.79 3.35
N MET A 91 -9.29 8.77 2.51
CA MET A 91 -10.21 8.42 1.43
C MET A 91 -11.44 7.67 1.92
N PHE A 92 -11.28 6.72 2.85
CA PHE A 92 -12.34 5.74 3.12
C PHE A 92 -12.82 5.69 4.58
N GLU A 93 -12.27 6.50 5.48
CA GLU A 93 -12.58 6.46 6.91
C GLU A 93 -13.00 7.83 7.42
N ARG A 94 -13.94 7.85 8.37
CA ARG A 94 -14.42 9.07 9.02
C ARG A 94 -13.84 9.11 10.42
N GLY A 95 -13.29 10.25 10.83
CA GLY A 95 -12.66 10.42 12.13
C GLY A 95 -11.23 9.88 12.23
N GLY A 96 -10.58 9.59 11.10
CA GLY A 96 -9.17 9.18 11.04
C GLY A 96 -8.94 7.66 10.87
N PRO A 97 -7.67 7.23 10.92
CA PRO A 97 -7.28 5.84 10.68
C PRO A 97 -7.78 4.93 11.81
N LEU A 98 -8.68 4.01 11.48
CA LEU A 98 -9.11 2.93 12.37
C LEU A 98 -8.12 1.77 12.39
N ARG A 99 -7.28 1.65 11.36
CA ARG A 99 -6.20 0.67 11.36
C ARG A 99 -4.98 1.22 12.11
N PRO A 100 -4.27 0.38 12.88
CA PRO A 100 -2.97 0.74 13.42
C PRO A 100 -2.01 1.13 12.30
N MET A 101 -1.38 2.30 12.47
CA MET A 101 -0.34 2.83 11.60
C MET A 101 0.90 3.14 12.43
N ALA A 102 2.04 2.63 11.97
CA ALA A 102 3.32 2.90 12.62
C ALA A 102 3.93 4.23 12.13
N ASP A 103 3.61 4.59 10.89
CA ASP A 103 4.24 5.64 10.10
C ASP A 103 3.20 6.41 9.27
N SER A 104 3.58 7.61 8.82
CA SER A 104 2.86 8.37 7.80
C SER A 104 3.80 8.71 6.65
N ASP A 105 3.51 8.16 5.48
CA ASP A 105 4.22 8.44 4.25
C ASP A 105 3.59 9.62 3.52
N ILE A 106 4.41 10.56 3.07
CA ILE A 106 3.96 11.74 2.33
C ILE A 106 4.85 11.92 1.09
N LEU A 107 4.25 12.02 -0.09
CA LEU A 107 4.93 12.43 -1.31
C LEU A 107 4.94 13.97 -1.43
N VAL A 108 6.09 14.56 -1.73
CA VAL A 108 6.26 15.97 -2.09
C VAL A 108 6.88 16.08 -3.49
N ARG A 109 6.81 17.27 -4.09
CA ARG A 109 7.51 17.55 -5.36
C ARG A 109 9.01 17.54 -5.12
N GLU A 110 9.79 17.18 -6.14
CA GLU A 110 11.26 17.15 -6.06
C GLU A 110 11.83 18.50 -5.59
N GLY A 111 11.31 19.62 -6.12
CA GLY A 111 11.74 20.98 -5.73
C GLY A 111 11.41 21.35 -4.28
N ASP A 112 10.45 20.68 -3.66
CA ASP A 112 9.99 20.96 -2.30
C ASP A 112 10.62 20.03 -1.26
N PHE A 113 11.42 19.05 -1.69
CA PHE A 113 11.95 18.02 -0.81
C PHE A 113 12.84 18.55 0.32
N ALA A 114 13.65 19.57 0.02
CA ALA A 114 14.47 20.25 1.02
C ALA A 114 13.58 21.03 2.01
N ARG A 115 12.74 21.93 1.47
CA ARG A 115 11.78 22.78 2.19
C ARG A 115 10.85 21.97 3.11
N ALA A 116 10.33 20.84 2.64
CA ALA A 116 9.47 19.96 3.43
C ALA A 116 10.18 19.45 4.69
N GLY A 117 11.46 19.08 4.59
CA GLY A 117 12.20 18.64 5.79
C GLY A 117 12.62 19.79 6.71
N GLU A 118 12.84 21.00 6.19
CA GLU A 118 13.02 22.19 7.03
C GLU A 118 11.74 22.48 7.84
N VAL A 119 10.56 22.33 7.23
CA VAL A 119 9.27 22.41 7.93
C VAL A 119 9.18 21.36 9.03
N MET A 120 9.53 20.09 8.75
CA MET A 120 9.52 19.04 9.77
C MET A 120 10.45 19.36 10.94
N GLN A 121 11.68 19.84 10.67
CA GLN A 121 12.61 20.27 11.72
C GLN A 121 12.06 21.45 12.53
N GLY A 122 11.44 22.43 11.87
CA GLY A 122 10.79 23.58 12.51
C GLY A 122 9.61 23.18 13.41
N LEU A 123 8.94 22.06 13.10
CA LEU A 123 7.90 21.47 13.94
C LEU A 123 8.44 20.68 15.14
N GLY A 124 9.76 20.53 15.26
CA GLY A 124 10.43 19.79 16.34
C GLY A 124 10.72 18.33 16.01
N PHE A 125 10.44 17.86 14.79
CA PHE A 125 10.80 16.50 14.39
C PHE A 125 12.30 16.35 14.19
N ARG A 126 12.83 15.20 14.59
CA ARG A 126 14.24 14.83 14.38
C ARG A 126 14.36 13.95 13.15
N GLU A 127 15.21 14.36 12.24
CA GLU A 127 15.57 13.55 11.07
C GLU A 127 16.39 12.34 11.52
N GLY A 128 15.98 11.16 11.05
CA GLY A 128 16.62 9.89 11.31
C GLY A 128 17.22 9.30 10.03
N PHE A 129 18.27 8.50 10.22
CA PHE A 129 18.98 7.83 9.14
C PHE A 129 18.92 6.31 9.40
N PRO A 130 17.79 5.63 9.08
CA PRO A 130 17.54 4.25 9.47
C PRO A 130 18.48 3.23 8.83
N ASP A 131 19.18 3.59 7.74
CA ASP A 131 20.18 2.73 7.11
C ASP A 131 21.39 3.56 6.62
N PRO A 132 22.55 2.93 6.33
CA PRO A 132 23.77 3.63 5.93
C PRO A 132 23.68 4.43 4.62
N LEU A 133 22.62 4.22 3.82
CA LEU A 133 22.36 5.01 2.62
C LEU A 133 21.51 6.24 2.95
N SER A 134 20.69 6.20 4.00
CA SER A 134 19.94 7.37 4.47
C SER A 134 20.90 8.54 4.72
N GLY A 135 20.63 9.69 4.08
CA GLY A 135 21.50 10.88 4.15
C GLY A 135 22.53 11.02 3.01
N ARG A 136 22.73 10.00 2.17
CA ARG A 136 23.57 10.15 0.95
C ARG A 136 22.82 10.91 -0.16
N PRO A 137 23.49 11.68 -1.03
CA PRO A 137 22.85 12.32 -2.17
C PRO A 137 22.03 11.33 -3.03
N GLY A 138 20.84 11.76 -3.43
CA GLY A 138 19.90 10.96 -4.24
C GLY A 138 19.02 9.98 -3.46
N GLN A 139 18.77 10.21 -2.17
CA GLN A 139 17.69 9.48 -1.46
C GLN A 139 16.33 9.84 -2.02
N ASN A 140 15.44 8.86 -2.07
CA ASN A 140 14.03 9.03 -2.42
C ASN A 140 13.19 9.56 -1.26
N GLU A 141 13.68 9.44 -0.02
CA GLU A 141 12.93 9.75 1.19
C GLU A 141 13.82 10.30 2.32
N ARG A 142 13.19 11.01 3.26
CA ARG A 142 13.75 11.49 4.52
C ARG A 142 12.83 11.03 5.64
N VAL A 143 13.40 10.49 6.71
CA VAL A 143 12.64 9.91 7.83
C VAL A 143 12.70 10.85 9.01
N PHE A 144 11.57 11.12 9.63
CA PHE A 144 11.41 12.04 10.75
C PHE A 144 10.70 11.35 11.89
N THR A 145 11.15 11.61 13.12
CA THR A 145 10.53 11.09 14.35
C THR A 145 10.30 12.22 15.33
N GLY A 146 9.09 12.30 15.87
CA GLY A 146 8.65 13.38 16.75
C GLY A 146 7.23 13.14 17.21
N ASP A 147 6.91 13.58 18.43
CA ASP A 147 5.55 13.52 18.99
C ASP A 147 4.88 12.14 18.87
N GLY A 148 5.69 11.10 19.06
CA GLY A 148 5.28 9.70 18.99
C GLY A 148 4.98 9.20 17.58
N MET A 149 5.17 9.98 16.52
CA MET A 149 4.91 9.64 15.11
C MET A 149 6.21 9.50 14.31
N LEU A 150 6.25 8.52 13.42
CA LEU A 150 7.24 8.42 12.36
C LEU A 150 6.63 8.97 11.07
N VAL A 151 7.34 9.87 10.40
CA VAL A 151 6.92 10.48 9.15
C VAL A 151 8.01 10.29 8.11
N GLU A 152 7.63 9.76 6.95
CA GLU A 152 8.53 9.61 5.82
C GLU A 152 8.12 10.63 4.75
N ILE A 153 9.00 11.57 4.45
CA ILE A 153 8.84 12.51 3.34
C ILE A 153 9.52 11.89 2.13
N HIS A 154 8.75 11.63 1.08
CA HIS A 154 9.16 11.01 -0.16
C HIS A 154 9.19 12.04 -1.29
N ARG A 155 10.22 12.03 -2.12
CA ARG A 155 10.25 12.65 -3.45
C ARG A 155 10.03 11.63 -4.57
N ALA A 156 10.19 10.34 -4.24
CA ALA A 156 9.99 9.23 -5.15
C ALA A 156 9.53 7.98 -4.38
N PHE A 157 8.67 7.15 -4.99
CA PHE A 157 8.11 5.93 -4.39
C PHE A 157 9.14 4.86 -4.02
N VAL A 158 10.32 4.87 -4.64
CA VAL A 158 11.35 3.87 -4.37
C VAL A 158 12.74 4.40 -4.66
N ARG A 159 13.74 3.82 -3.99
CA ARG A 159 15.17 4.00 -4.31
C ARG A 159 15.60 3.24 -5.55
N GLY A 160 16.42 3.90 -6.37
CA GLY A 160 17.14 3.30 -7.49
C GLY A 160 16.28 3.04 -8.74
N PRO A 161 16.88 2.51 -9.82
CA PRO A 161 16.26 2.44 -11.16
C PRO A 161 15.27 1.27 -11.32
N ARG A 162 14.48 0.96 -10.30
CA ARG A 162 13.55 -0.19 -10.34
C ARG A 162 12.34 0.05 -11.23
N VAL A 163 11.91 1.31 -11.30
CA VAL A 163 10.69 1.75 -11.98
C VAL A 163 10.96 3.03 -12.75
N ARG A 164 10.17 3.28 -13.78
CA ARG A 164 10.31 4.41 -14.70
C ARG A 164 9.12 5.36 -14.55
N ILE A 165 9.00 5.96 -13.38
CA ILE A 165 7.88 6.85 -13.05
C ILE A 165 8.26 8.28 -13.42
N ASP A 166 7.46 8.89 -14.28
CA ASP A 166 7.49 10.33 -14.54
C ASP A 166 6.72 11.04 -13.41
N TYR A 167 7.47 11.53 -12.42
CA TYR A 167 6.90 12.23 -11.27
C TYR A 167 6.23 13.57 -11.62
N PRO A 168 6.76 14.42 -12.52
CA PRO A 168 6.02 15.56 -13.03
C PRO A 168 4.64 15.18 -13.60
N ALA A 169 4.57 14.15 -14.45
CA ALA A 169 3.30 13.69 -15.01
C ALA A 169 2.38 13.07 -13.95
N LEU A 170 2.92 12.34 -12.99
CA LEU A 170 2.19 11.83 -11.82
C LEU A 170 1.54 12.98 -11.04
N TRP A 171 2.33 14.01 -10.70
CA TRP A 171 1.85 15.18 -9.97
C TRP A 171 0.78 15.95 -10.74
N ALA A 172 0.90 16.07 -12.07
CA ALA A 172 -0.10 16.72 -12.92
C ALA A 172 -1.46 16.01 -12.89
N ARG A 173 -1.50 14.70 -12.57
CA ARG A 173 -2.73 13.91 -12.43
C ARG A 173 -3.25 13.82 -10.99
N THR A 174 -2.53 14.35 -10.02
CA THR A 174 -3.05 14.40 -8.64
C THR A 174 -4.34 15.21 -8.59
N LEU A 175 -5.15 14.94 -7.58
CA LEU A 175 -6.43 15.60 -7.38
C LEU A 175 -6.45 16.24 -5.98
N PRO A 176 -7.17 17.35 -5.79
CA PRO A 176 -7.38 17.91 -4.46
C PRO A 176 -8.15 16.92 -3.59
N LEU A 177 -7.78 16.85 -2.31
CA LEU A 177 -8.50 16.09 -1.28
C LEU A 177 -8.62 16.97 -0.04
N GLU A 178 -9.86 17.22 0.38
CA GLU A 178 -10.16 17.88 1.66
C GLU A 178 -11.02 16.97 2.53
N ARG A 179 -10.47 16.56 3.68
CA ARG A 179 -11.13 15.63 4.60
C ARG A 179 -10.63 15.88 6.01
N GLU A 180 -11.53 15.84 6.99
CA GLU A 180 -11.17 16.04 8.41
C GLU A 180 -10.39 17.36 8.67
N GLY A 181 -10.71 18.42 7.90
CA GLY A 181 -9.99 19.71 7.97
C GLY A 181 -8.59 19.71 7.35
N ILE A 182 -8.15 18.61 6.75
CA ILE A 182 -6.87 18.49 6.07
C ILE A 182 -7.07 18.68 4.57
N ALA A 183 -6.48 19.74 4.03
CA ALA A 183 -6.40 19.98 2.60
C ALA A 183 -5.05 19.50 2.06
N CYS A 184 -5.07 18.56 1.13
CA CYS A 184 -3.87 17.97 0.52
C CYS A 184 -4.14 17.57 -0.94
N ARG A 185 -3.15 16.95 -1.57
CA ARG A 185 -3.29 16.27 -2.87
C ARG A 185 -3.49 14.78 -2.63
N ARG A 186 -4.12 14.09 -3.57
CA ARG A 186 -4.14 12.63 -3.64
C ARG A 186 -3.74 12.17 -5.03
N LEU A 187 -3.21 10.96 -5.13
CA LEU A 187 -3.08 10.29 -6.42
C LEU A 187 -4.49 10.00 -6.98
N ASP A 188 -4.62 9.97 -8.31
CA ASP A 188 -5.87 9.50 -8.93
C ASP A 188 -6.10 8.00 -8.61
N ALA A 189 -7.30 7.48 -8.87
CA ALA A 189 -7.64 6.08 -8.54
C ALA A 189 -6.66 5.08 -9.17
N ASP A 190 -6.26 5.33 -10.41
CA ASP A 190 -5.43 4.43 -11.20
C ASP A 190 -3.98 4.38 -10.66
N ASP A 191 -3.40 5.54 -10.32
CA ASP A 191 -2.06 5.67 -9.74
C ASP A 191 -2.03 5.19 -8.28
N THR A 192 -3.10 5.42 -7.51
CA THR A 192 -3.24 4.91 -6.13
C THR A 192 -3.22 3.38 -6.12
N PHE A 193 -4.01 2.76 -6.99
CA PHE A 193 -4.07 1.32 -7.16
C PHE A 193 -2.73 0.73 -7.62
N LEU A 194 -2.10 1.33 -8.64
CA LEU A 194 -0.80 0.87 -9.12
C LEU A 194 0.30 1.01 -8.07
N TYR A 195 0.34 2.14 -7.37
CA TYR A 195 1.27 2.36 -6.27
C TYR A 195 1.09 1.30 -5.18
N HIS A 196 -0.14 0.96 -4.80
CA HIS A 196 -0.40 -0.10 -3.82
C HIS A 196 0.17 -1.45 -4.27
N CYS A 197 -0.17 -1.89 -5.48
CA CYS A 197 0.32 -3.16 -6.05
C CYS A 197 1.85 -3.21 -6.10
N PHE A 198 2.46 -2.11 -6.55
CA PHE A 198 3.90 -1.97 -6.63
C PHE A 198 4.57 -1.97 -5.24
N HIS A 199 4.07 -1.20 -4.29
CA HIS A 199 4.59 -1.14 -2.93
C HIS A 199 4.52 -2.51 -2.24
N PHE A 200 3.41 -3.23 -2.42
CA PHE A 200 3.28 -4.58 -1.88
C PHE A 200 4.33 -5.54 -2.47
N ALA A 201 4.63 -5.39 -3.76
CA ALA A 201 5.67 -6.15 -4.46
C ALA A 201 7.11 -5.78 -4.04
N ILE A 202 7.40 -4.51 -3.73
CA ILE A 202 8.73 -4.09 -3.20
C ILE A 202 9.05 -4.82 -1.89
N HIS A 203 8.02 -5.07 -1.09
CA HIS A 203 8.08 -5.87 0.14
C HIS A 203 7.77 -7.35 -0.10
N GLU A 204 7.95 -7.81 -1.33
CA GLU A 204 7.91 -9.22 -1.75
C GLU A 204 6.62 -9.94 -1.36
N PHE A 205 5.54 -9.19 -1.20
CA PHE A 205 4.24 -9.63 -0.70
C PHE A 205 4.29 -10.23 0.72
N ALA A 206 5.29 -9.85 1.54
CA ALA A 206 5.59 -10.49 2.81
C ALA A 206 5.32 -9.64 4.07
N LEU A 207 5.28 -8.30 3.97
CA LEU A 207 5.18 -7.43 5.15
C LEU A 207 3.76 -6.91 5.46
N GLY A 208 2.90 -6.84 4.44
CA GLY A 208 1.55 -6.28 4.58
C GLY A 208 0.54 -7.20 5.27
N GLY A 209 0.72 -8.52 5.15
CA GLY A 209 -0.28 -9.51 5.57
C GLY A 209 -1.54 -9.45 4.71
N LEU A 210 -2.62 -10.09 5.17
CA LEU A 210 -3.94 -10.03 4.52
C LEU A 210 -4.49 -8.60 4.48
N ARG A 211 -4.06 -7.72 5.38
CA ARG A 211 -4.42 -6.31 5.38
C ARG A 211 -4.09 -5.60 4.06
N ALA A 212 -2.92 -5.85 3.47
CA ALA A 212 -2.58 -5.26 2.18
C ALA A 212 -3.56 -5.71 1.09
N VAL A 213 -3.96 -7.00 1.10
CA VAL A 213 -4.95 -7.52 0.17
C VAL A 213 -6.34 -6.92 0.41
N TRP A 214 -6.69 -6.65 1.68
CA TRP A 214 -7.92 -5.95 2.03
C TRP A 214 -7.91 -4.49 1.56
N GLU A 215 -6.81 -3.76 1.74
CA GLU A 215 -6.65 -2.41 1.21
C GLU A 215 -6.75 -2.39 -0.32
N LEU A 216 -6.11 -3.35 -1.00
CA LEU A 216 -6.25 -3.55 -2.45
C LEU A 216 -7.72 -3.77 -2.84
N ARG A 217 -8.45 -4.60 -2.09
CA ARG A 217 -9.89 -4.81 -2.30
C ARG A 217 -10.68 -3.50 -2.20
N ARG A 218 -10.41 -2.68 -1.19
CA ARG A 218 -11.06 -1.37 -1.01
C ARG A 218 -10.73 -0.41 -2.14
N LEU A 219 -9.48 -0.36 -2.60
CA LEU A 219 -9.10 0.45 -3.77
C LEU A 219 -9.88 0.02 -5.01
N ILE A 220 -9.99 -1.30 -5.25
CA ILE A 220 -10.74 -1.84 -6.39
C ILE A 220 -12.24 -1.49 -6.29
N LEU A 221 -12.85 -1.63 -5.11
CA LEU A 221 -14.30 -1.52 -4.98
C LEU A 221 -14.82 -0.12 -4.64
N GLU A 222 -14.04 0.69 -3.93
CA GLU A 222 -14.46 2.00 -3.40
C GLU A 222 -13.81 3.17 -4.16
N ASP A 223 -12.56 3.02 -4.65
CA ASP A 223 -11.84 4.12 -5.34
C ASP A 223 -12.01 4.07 -6.87
N GLY A 224 -12.13 2.86 -7.42
CA GLY A 224 -12.58 2.61 -8.79
C GLY A 224 -11.52 2.76 -9.88
N PRO A 225 -10.37 2.06 -9.82
CA PRO A 225 -9.37 2.09 -10.88
C PRO A 225 -9.93 1.57 -12.21
N ARG A 226 -9.46 2.16 -13.32
CA ARG A 226 -9.70 1.77 -14.71
C ARG A 226 -8.59 0.80 -15.14
N LEU A 227 -8.95 -0.46 -15.35
CA LEU A 227 -7.95 -1.50 -15.63
C LEU A 227 -7.09 -1.22 -16.87
N ASP A 228 -7.69 -0.70 -17.92
CA ASP A 228 -7.00 -0.33 -19.16
C ASP A 228 -5.97 0.78 -18.94
N ALA A 229 -6.32 1.79 -18.14
CA ALA A 229 -5.41 2.85 -17.74
C ALA A 229 -4.28 2.31 -16.86
N CYS A 230 -4.61 1.47 -15.87
CA CYS A 230 -3.64 0.78 -15.03
C CYS A 230 -2.69 -0.10 -15.85
N ALA A 231 -3.21 -0.82 -16.86
CA ALA A 231 -2.42 -1.65 -17.77
C ALA A 231 -1.33 -0.85 -18.48
N ARG A 232 -1.73 0.29 -19.05
CA ARG A 232 -0.84 1.19 -19.79
C ARG A 232 0.23 1.75 -18.87
N ARG A 233 -0.17 2.31 -17.72
CA ARG A 233 0.75 2.92 -16.76
C ARG A 233 1.69 1.89 -16.11
N ALA A 234 1.22 0.67 -15.84
CA ALA A 234 2.08 -0.40 -15.33
C ALA A 234 3.21 -0.75 -16.32
N ARG A 235 2.93 -0.76 -17.64
CA ARG A 235 3.95 -0.96 -18.67
C ARG A 235 4.94 0.20 -18.72
N GLU A 236 4.45 1.43 -18.65
CA GLU A 236 5.29 2.63 -18.61
C GLU A 236 6.23 2.58 -17.40
N TRP A 237 5.69 2.29 -16.21
CA TRP A 237 6.46 2.22 -14.97
C TRP A 237 7.39 0.99 -14.91
N GLY A 238 7.10 -0.06 -15.68
CA GLY A 238 7.82 -1.34 -15.61
C GLY A 238 7.43 -2.19 -14.39
N THR A 239 6.16 -2.12 -14.01
CA THR A 239 5.56 -2.77 -12.83
C THR A 239 4.46 -3.76 -13.19
N SER A 240 4.40 -4.22 -14.44
CA SER A 240 3.35 -5.13 -14.95
C SER A 240 3.33 -6.46 -14.20
N ARG A 241 4.50 -7.03 -13.88
CA ARG A 241 4.61 -8.26 -13.09
C ARG A 241 4.16 -8.05 -11.65
N ALA A 242 4.45 -6.89 -11.06
CA ALA A 242 3.98 -6.55 -9.72
C ALA A 242 2.44 -6.45 -9.69
N LEU A 243 1.84 -5.81 -10.70
CA LEU A 243 0.39 -5.73 -10.87
C LEU A 243 -0.22 -7.13 -11.02
N PHE A 244 0.32 -7.97 -11.91
CA PHE A 244 -0.14 -9.36 -12.09
C PHE A 244 -0.11 -10.14 -10.78
N CYS A 245 1.02 -10.15 -10.06
CA CYS A 245 1.13 -10.88 -8.80
C CYS A 245 0.16 -10.37 -7.72
N ALA A 246 -0.03 -9.05 -7.60
CA ALA A 246 -0.97 -8.47 -6.65
C ALA A 246 -2.42 -8.90 -6.95
N LEU A 247 -2.83 -8.85 -8.22
CA LEU A 247 -4.17 -9.28 -8.66
C LEU A 247 -4.38 -10.79 -8.51
N ARG A 248 -3.36 -11.61 -8.78
CA ARG A 248 -3.41 -13.05 -8.54
C ARG A 248 -3.56 -13.37 -7.05
N ILE A 249 -2.78 -12.73 -6.18
CA ILE A 249 -2.92 -12.89 -4.72
C ILE A 249 -4.32 -12.44 -4.26
N TYR A 250 -4.82 -11.32 -4.78
CA TYR A 250 -6.18 -10.84 -4.50
C TYR A 250 -7.25 -11.87 -4.91
N GLN A 251 -7.13 -12.45 -6.11
CA GLN A 251 -8.03 -13.49 -6.61
C GLN A 251 -8.03 -14.74 -5.70
N GLU A 252 -6.88 -15.19 -5.22
CA GLU A 252 -6.80 -16.35 -4.30
C GLU A 252 -7.51 -16.08 -2.96
N CYS A 253 -7.51 -14.81 -2.50
CA CYS A 253 -8.21 -14.40 -1.29
C CYS A 253 -9.70 -14.18 -1.49
N PHE A 254 -10.09 -13.61 -2.63
CA PHE A 254 -11.45 -13.19 -2.96
C PHE A 254 -11.75 -13.59 -4.41
N PRO A 255 -12.13 -14.86 -4.66
CA PRO A 255 -12.25 -15.40 -6.02
C PRO A 255 -13.54 -14.97 -6.73
N ASP A 256 -14.59 -14.67 -5.97
CA ASP A 256 -15.92 -14.43 -6.52
C ASP A 256 -16.03 -13.05 -7.18
N PRO A 257 -16.70 -12.94 -8.35
CA PRO A 257 -17.04 -11.67 -8.93
C PRO A 257 -17.91 -10.82 -8.01
N VAL A 258 -17.67 -9.51 -8.00
CA VAL A 258 -18.41 -8.55 -7.17
C VAL A 258 -18.84 -7.37 -8.02
N GLU A 259 -20.07 -6.90 -7.85
CA GLU A 259 -20.50 -5.62 -8.41
C GLU A 259 -20.02 -4.48 -7.51
N ARG A 260 -19.32 -3.51 -8.10
CA ARG A 260 -18.88 -2.32 -7.38
C ARG A 260 -19.78 -1.12 -7.68
N THR A 261 -19.91 -0.25 -6.68
CA THR A 261 -20.56 1.04 -6.78
C THR A 261 -19.57 2.10 -6.32
N ILE A 262 -19.22 3.04 -7.20
CA ILE A 262 -18.33 4.16 -6.89
C ILE A 262 -19.21 5.39 -6.68
N THR A 263 -19.22 5.89 -5.45
CA THR A 263 -19.66 7.25 -5.16
C THR A 263 -18.54 8.22 -5.54
N ASP A 264 -18.84 9.47 -5.86
CA ASP A 264 -17.78 10.45 -6.09
C ASP A 264 -16.91 10.62 -4.83
N THR A 265 -15.68 10.10 -4.90
CA THR A 265 -14.68 10.14 -3.82
C THR A 265 -13.58 11.17 -4.10
N GLY A 266 -13.77 12.05 -5.09
CA GLY A 266 -12.70 12.93 -5.57
C GLY A 266 -11.54 12.17 -6.22
N SER A 267 -11.77 10.92 -6.65
CA SER A 267 -10.75 10.04 -7.25
C SER A 267 -10.50 10.27 -8.74
N GLY A 268 -11.26 11.19 -9.36
CA GLY A 268 -11.28 11.40 -10.81
C GLY A 268 -12.05 10.33 -11.57
N ARG A 269 -12.73 9.43 -10.82
CA ARG A 269 -13.70 8.48 -11.35
C ARG A 269 -15.10 9.06 -11.17
N GLY A 270 -15.85 9.18 -12.28
CA GLY A 270 -17.26 9.52 -12.21
C GLY A 270 -18.07 8.44 -11.48
N ALA A 271 -19.17 8.84 -10.86
CA ALA A 271 -20.05 7.91 -10.16
C ALA A 271 -20.50 6.78 -11.10
N LEU A 272 -20.50 5.55 -10.59
CA LEU A 272 -20.91 4.36 -11.34
C LEU A 272 -21.54 3.34 -10.41
N THR A 273 -22.48 2.56 -10.93
CA THR A 273 -23.17 1.50 -10.19
C THR A 273 -23.22 0.25 -11.06
N GLY A 274 -22.96 -0.91 -10.47
CA GLY A 274 -23.12 -2.20 -11.13
C GLY A 274 -21.98 -2.61 -12.07
N GLU A 275 -20.81 -1.98 -11.98
CA GLU A 275 -19.64 -2.48 -12.73
C GLU A 275 -19.18 -3.79 -12.10
N ARG A 276 -19.22 -4.85 -12.90
CA ARG A 276 -18.75 -6.17 -12.49
C ARG A 276 -17.22 -6.21 -12.45
N VAL A 277 -16.69 -6.51 -11.27
CA VAL A 277 -15.27 -6.82 -11.05
C VAL A 277 -15.15 -8.33 -10.97
N ASP A 278 -14.40 -8.92 -11.90
CA ASP A 278 -14.09 -10.35 -11.90
C ASP A 278 -12.58 -10.51 -11.60
N PRO A 279 -12.22 -10.91 -10.37
CA PRO A 279 -10.82 -11.03 -9.95
C PRO A 279 -10.00 -11.96 -10.85
N ALA A 280 -10.59 -13.05 -11.35
CA ALA A 280 -9.91 -14.00 -12.22
C ALA A 280 -9.67 -13.41 -13.60
N ALA A 281 -10.68 -12.79 -14.20
CA ALA A 281 -10.54 -12.12 -15.50
C ALA A 281 -9.52 -10.97 -15.43
N TRP A 282 -9.56 -10.20 -14.33
CA TRP A 282 -8.62 -9.12 -14.08
C TRP A 282 -7.18 -9.65 -14.00
N ALA A 283 -6.91 -10.68 -13.19
CA ALA A 283 -5.58 -11.23 -13.07
C ALA A 283 -5.06 -11.85 -14.38
N GLU A 284 -5.92 -12.56 -15.12
CA GLU A 284 -5.56 -13.18 -16.40
C GLU A 284 -5.22 -12.13 -17.47
N ALA A 285 -5.91 -10.98 -17.49
CA ALA A 285 -5.63 -9.89 -18.42
C ALA A 285 -4.20 -9.33 -18.32
N PHE A 286 -3.51 -9.58 -17.21
CA PHE A 286 -2.13 -9.14 -16.96
C PHE A 286 -1.13 -10.29 -16.89
N ALA A 287 -1.54 -11.52 -17.23
CA ALA A 287 -0.66 -12.68 -17.16
C ALA A 287 0.54 -12.52 -18.10
N PRO A 288 1.78 -12.58 -17.60
CA PRO A 288 2.95 -12.54 -18.47
C PRO A 288 3.07 -13.85 -19.26
N PRO A 289 3.77 -13.86 -20.41
CA PRO A 289 3.97 -15.08 -21.16
C PRO A 289 4.84 -16.09 -20.37
N PRO A 290 4.73 -17.40 -20.65
CA PRO A 290 5.70 -18.39 -20.18
C PRO A 290 7.14 -18.04 -20.62
N PRO A 291 8.18 -18.35 -19.82
CA PRO A 291 8.12 -19.06 -18.53
C PRO A 291 7.84 -18.13 -17.33
N ALA A 292 7.72 -16.81 -17.53
CA ALA A 292 7.63 -15.84 -16.44
C ALA A 292 6.41 -16.10 -15.54
N ARG A 293 5.24 -16.41 -16.11
CA ARG A 293 4.04 -16.78 -15.35
C ARG A 293 4.29 -17.92 -14.38
N ALA A 294 4.82 -19.05 -14.88
CA ALA A 294 5.08 -20.23 -14.06
C ALA A 294 6.07 -19.94 -12.92
N LEU A 295 7.10 -19.13 -13.18
CA LEU A 295 8.06 -18.72 -12.16
C LEU A 295 7.42 -17.82 -11.10
N LEU A 296 6.61 -16.84 -11.49
CA LEU A 296 5.91 -15.96 -10.56
C LEU A 296 4.91 -16.73 -9.70
N GLU A 297 4.12 -17.62 -10.30
CA GLU A 297 3.18 -18.49 -9.57
C GLU A 297 3.90 -19.32 -8.51
N ARG A 298 4.99 -20.00 -8.90
CA ARG A 298 5.72 -20.92 -8.01
C ARG A 298 6.57 -20.23 -6.95
N LEU A 299 7.26 -19.14 -7.30
CA LEU A 299 8.30 -18.54 -6.46
C LEU A 299 7.84 -17.27 -5.73
N VAL A 300 6.77 -16.63 -6.22
CA VAL A 300 6.24 -15.39 -5.65
C VAL A 300 4.84 -15.61 -5.09
N ILE A 301 3.85 -15.95 -5.92
CA ILE A 301 2.42 -15.96 -5.53
C ILE A 301 2.14 -17.05 -4.49
N ALA A 302 2.35 -18.33 -4.83
CA ALA A 302 2.00 -19.43 -3.95
C ALA A 302 2.66 -19.35 -2.56
N PRO A 303 3.97 -19.04 -2.43
CA PRO A 303 4.58 -18.89 -1.11
C PRO A 303 4.28 -17.54 -0.45
N SER A 304 3.59 -16.60 -1.10
CA SER A 304 3.09 -15.37 -0.44
C SER A 304 1.74 -15.56 0.23
N LEU A 305 0.89 -16.47 -0.27
CA LEU A 305 -0.42 -16.78 0.34
C LEU A 305 -0.27 -17.22 1.79
N SER A 306 0.71 -18.08 2.08
CA SER A 306 1.01 -18.50 3.45
C SER A 306 1.53 -17.37 4.34
N ARG A 307 2.13 -16.32 3.76
CA ARG A 307 2.64 -15.16 4.49
C ARG A 307 1.56 -14.12 4.77
N LEU A 308 0.39 -14.20 4.14
CA LEU A 308 -0.72 -13.29 4.43
C LEU A 308 -1.22 -13.43 5.88
N LEU A 309 -1.21 -14.64 6.42
CA LEU A 309 -1.58 -14.90 7.82
C LEU A 309 -0.39 -14.80 8.79
N SER A 310 0.84 -14.76 8.29
CA SER A 310 2.04 -14.62 9.13
C SER A 310 3.06 -13.73 8.41
N PRO A 311 2.78 -12.42 8.32
CA PRO A 311 3.64 -11.47 7.63
C PRO A 311 4.93 -11.24 8.42
N GLY A 312 6.02 -11.03 7.70
CA GLY A 312 7.34 -10.80 8.27
C GLY A 312 8.42 -10.83 7.19
N PRO A 313 9.62 -10.30 7.45
CA PRO A 313 10.67 -10.23 6.45
C PRO A 313 11.04 -11.62 5.94
N LEU A 314 11.38 -11.72 4.65
CA LEU A 314 12.01 -12.91 4.09
C LEU A 314 13.51 -12.90 4.36
N GLU A 315 14.16 -14.05 4.27
CA GLU A 315 15.62 -14.10 4.23
C GLU A 315 16.16 -13.36 3.00
N ARG A 316 17.36 -12.78 3.13
CA ARG A 316 17.91 -11.90 2.10
C ARG A 316 18.02 -12.53 0.70
N PRO A 317 18.43 -13.82 0.53
CA PRO A 317 18.45 -14.44 -0.78
C PRO A 317 17.07 -14.51 -1.43
N ALA A 318 16.04 -14.85 -0.65
CA ALA A 318 14.66 -14.90 -1.12
C ALA A 318 14.13 -13.50 -1.50
N GLN A 319 14.46 -12.47 -0.70
CA GLN A 319 14.15 -11.08 -1.03
C GLN A 319 14.72 -10.67 -2.40
N LEU A 320 16.02 -10.93 -2.63
CA LEU A 320 16.69 -10.55 -3.86
C LEU A 320 16.14 -11.31 -5.07
N LEU A 321 15.90 -12.61 -4.94
CA LEU A 321 15.31 -13.43 -5.99
C LEU A 321 13.93 -12.90 -6.39
N ARG A 322 13.03 -12.67 -5.41
CA ARG A 322 11.68 -12.16 -5.69
C ARG A 322 11.73 -10.77 -6.31
N LYS A 323 12.57 -9.87 -5.78
CA LYS A 323 12.78 -8.53 -6.35
C LYS A 323 13.24 -8.59 -7.80
N ALA A 324 14.12 -9.52 -8.16
CA ALA A 324 14.56 -9.70 -9.54
C ALA A 324 13.43 -10.23 -10.45
N LEU A 325 12.63 -11.18 -9.96
CA LEU A 325 11.50 -11.73 -10.71
C LEU A 325 10.39 -10.69 -10.96
N LEU A 326 10.19 -9.77 -10.01
CA LEU A 326 9.12 -8.77 -10.05
C LEU A 326 9.41 -7.56 -10.94
N VAL A 327 10.63 -7.44 -11.47
CA VAL A 327 10.97 -6.42 -12.46
C VAL A 327 10.63 -6.93 -13.86
N ASP A 328 10.01 -6.08 -14.69
CA ASP A 328 9.45 -6.50 -15.98
C ASP A 328 10.50 -6.93 -17.03
N SER A 329 11.73 -6.42 -16.93
CA SER A 329 12.80 -6.70 -17.91
C SER A 329 14.10 -7.19 -17.26
N LEU A 330 14.83 -8.05 -17.98
CA LEU A 330 16.15 -8.52 -17.57
C LEU A 330 17.15 -7.36 -17.41
N GLY A 331 17.09 -6.37 -18.30
CA GLY A 331 17.95 -5.18 -18.22
C GLY A 331 17.70 -4.38 -16.94
N ALA A 332 16.44 -4.13 -16.58
CA ALA A 332 16.11 -3.44 -15.33
C ALA A 332 16.44 -4.30 -14.09
N ALA A 333 16.27 -5.62 -14.16
CA ALA A 333 16.67 -6.52 -13.09
C ALA A 333 18.19 -6.50 -12.89
N ALA A 334 18.98 -6.56 -13.97
CA ALA A 334 20.43 -6.46 -13.93
C ALA A 334 20.90 -5.08 -13.43
N ALA A 335 20.27 -4.00 -13.90
CA ALA A 335 20.55 -2.64 -13.44
C ALA A 335 20.25 -2.48 -11.94
N TYR A 336 19.14 -3.02 -11.46
CA TYR A 336 18.79 -3.02 -10.04
C TYR A 336 19.81 -3.81 -9.21
N LEU A 337 20.16 -5.03 -9.62
CA LEU A 337 21.13 -5.87 -8.91
C LEU A 337 22.52 -5.23 -8.93
N GLY A 338 22.94 -4.67 -10.06
CA GLY A 338 24.20 -3.94 -10.19
C GLY A 338 24.24 -2.70 -9.31
N TRP A 339 23.19 -1.87 -9.33
CA TRP A 339 23.04 -0.72 -8.44
C TRP A 339 23.10 -1.13 -6.97
N TYR A 340 22.41 -2.21 -6.61
CA TYR A 340 22.38 -2.73 -5.24
C TYR A 340 23.76 -3.23 -4.78
N LEU A 341 24.48 -3.98 -5.63
CA LEU A 341 25.84 -4.44 -5.34
C LEU A 341 26.82 -3.28 -5.23
N TRP A 342 26.74 -2.31 -6.15
CA TRP A 342 27.58 -1.11 -6.10
C TRP A 342 27.35 -0.28 -4.83
N ARG A 343 26.10 -0.08 -4.41
CA ARG A 343 25.77 0.63 -3.17
C ARG A 343 26.21 -0.11 -1.90
N ARG A 344 26.41 -1.44 -1.97
CA ARG A 344 26.83 -2.26 -0.83
C ARG A 344 28.36 -2.45 -0.75
N LEU A 345 29.04 -2.40 -1.88
CA LEU A 345 30.48 -2.65 -2.01
C LEU A 345 31.29 -1.36 -2.29
N GLY A 346 30.62 -0.29 -2.71
CA GLY A 346 31.24 1.01 -2.93
C GLY A 346 31.45 1.78 -1.63
N PRO A 347 32.36 2.78 -1.64
CA PRO A 347 32.75 3.55 -0.46
C PRO A 347 31.58 4.26 0.23
#